data_AF-A0A963LE62-F1
#
_entry.id   AF-A0A963LE62-F1
#
_cell.length_a   1.000
_cell.length_b   1.000
_cell.length_c   1.000
_cell.angle_alpha   90.00
_cell.angle_beta   90.00
_cell.angle_gamma   90.00
#
_symmetry.space_group_name_H-M   'P 1'
#
loop_
_entity.id
_entity.type
_entity.pdbx_description
1 polymer ?
#
loop_
_entity_poly.entity_id
_entity_poly.type
_entity_poly.pdbx_seq_one_letter_code
_entity_poly.pdbx_strand_id
1 'polypeptide(L)'
;EVAANPVHLMYVLEQQIEREQFPAEVEQKYVGFIKEQLAPRYAEFIGKEIQTAYLESYSEYGQNIFDRYVTYADYWIQDHEYRDTDTGEVFDRAALNAELEKIEKPAGIANPKDFRNEIVNFVLRARANNQGNNPVWTSYEKLRTVIEKKMFSNTEELLPVISFNAKASADEAKKHDDFVTRMEAKGYTSKQVRLLCEWYLRVRKSS
;
A
#
# COMPACT_ATOMS: atom_id res chain seq x y z
N GLU A 1 -21.49 20.99 -2.51
CA GLU A 1 -21.12 19.64 -2.97
C GLU A 1 -21.65 18.60 -1.99
N VAL A 2 -22.69 17.88 -2.38
CA VAL A 2 -23.24 16.75 -1.62
C VAL A 2 -23.06 15.52 -2.49
N ALA A 3 -21.81 15.08 -2.66
CA ALA A 3 -21.56 13.73 -3.15
C ALA A 3 -21.84 12.77 -1.98
N ALA A 4 -22.63 11.72 -2.23
CA ALA A 4 -22.95 10.73 -1.21
C ALA A 4 -21.65 10.13 -0.64
N ASN A 5 -21.48 10.22 0.68
CA ASN A 5 -20.33 9.66 1.38
C ASN A 5 -20.78 8.37 2.08
N PRO A 6 -20.28 7.19 1.68
CA PRO A 6 -20.71 5.92 2.27
C PRO A 6 -20.48 5.83 3.79
N VAL A 7 -19.42 6.45 4.31
CA VAL A 7 -19.18 6.52 5.76
C VAL A 7 -20.25 7.34 6.47
N HIS A 8 -20.61 8.48 5.89
CA HIS A 8 -21.68 9.31 6.44
C HIS A 8 -23.05 8.61 6.32
N LEU A 9 -23.30 7.89 5.23
CA LEU A 9 -24.51 7.11 5.04
C LEU A 9 -24.64 6.02 6.11
N MET A 10 -23.57 5.27 6.40
CA MET A 10 -23.57 4.28 7.48
C MET A 10 -23.90 4.92 8.84
N TYR A 11 -23.29 6.06 9.15
CA TYR A 11 -23.61 6.81 10.38
C TYR A 11 -25.08 7.26 10.44
N VAL A 12 -25.62 7.81 9.35
CA VAL A 12 -27.02 8.24 9.28
C VAL A 12 -27.95 7.03 9.45
N LEU A 13 -27.64 5.89 8.82
CA LEU A 13 -28.44 4.67 8.95
C LEU A 13 -28.45 4.17 10.40
N GLU A 14 -27.30 4.12 11.07
CA GLU A 14 -27.23 3.75 12.50
C GLU A 14 -28.12 4.67 13.35
N GLN A 15 -28.04 5.99 13.14
CA GLN A 15 -28.84 6.96 13.88
C GLN A 15 -30.35 6.84 13.60
N GLN A 16 -30.74 6.50 12.37
CA GLN A 16 -32.16 6.29 12.05
C GLN A 16 -32.69 4.99 12.67
N ILE A 17 -31.90 3.90 12.64
CA ILE A 17 -32.27 2.64 13.27
C ILE A 17 -32.55 2.82 14.77
N GLU A 18 -31.69 3.58 15.46
CA GLU A 18 -31.86 3.91 16.88
C GLU A 18 -33.13 4.75 17.14
N ARG A 19 -33.45 5.70 16.25
CA ARG A 19 -34.62 6.59 16.39
C ARG A 19 -35.95 5.90 16.13
N GLU A 20 -35.98 4.91 15.24
CA GLU A 20 -37.19 4.16 14.88
C GLU A 20 -37.68 3.25 16.02
N GLN A 21 -36.87 3.04 17.09
CA GLN A 21 -37.24 2.25 18.26
C GLN A 21 -37.76 0.85 17.90
N PHE A 22 -37.04 0.16 16.99
CA PHE A 22 -37.38 -1.20 16.62
C PHE A 22 -37.34 -2.16 17.82
N PRO A 23 -37.98 -3.34 17.72
CA PRO A 23 -37.71 -4.42 18.66
C PRO A 23 -36.20 -4.71 18.73
N ALA A 24 -35.67 -4.97 19.93
CA ALA A 24 -34.24 -5.09 20.19
C ALA A 24 -33.51 -6.08 19.24
N GLU A 25 -34.16 -7.20 18.88
CA GLU A 25 -33.60 -8.18 17.94
C GLU A 25 -33.43 -7.59 16.52
N VAL A 26 -34.39 -6.79 16.06
CA VAL A 26 -34.38 -6.15 14.74
C VAL A 26 -33.33 -5.03 14.70
N GLU A 27 -33.28 -4.23 15.76
CA GLU A 27 -32.27 -3.18 15.92
C GLU A 27 -30.85 -3.78 15.88
N GLN A 28 -30.60 -4.81 16.71
CA GLN A 28 -29.31 -5.51 16.74
C GLN A 28 -28.95 -6.11 15.38
N LYS A 29 -29.91 -6.71 14.68
CA LYS A 29 -29.69 -7.26 13.34
C LYS A 29 -29.27 -6.20 12.34
N TYR A 30 -29.93 -5.03 12.31
CA TYR A 30 -29.60 -3.96 11.36
C TYR A 30 -28.28 -3.27 11.71
N VAL A 31 -28.06 -2.94 12.98
CA VAL A 31 -26.77 -2.37 13.44
C VAL A 31 -25.62 -3.35 13.20
N GLY A 32 -25.83 -4.63 13.48
CA GLY A 32 -24.86 -5.69 13.21
C GLY A 32 -24.53 -5.79 11.72
N PHE A 33 -25.53 -5.74 10.83
CA PHE A 33 -25.28 -5.73 9.39
C PHE A 33 -24.41 -4.54 8.94
N ILE A 34 -24.64 -3.35 9.47
CA ILE A 34 -23.83 -2.17 9.14
C ILE A 34 -22.38 -2.37 9.63
N LYS A 35 -22.21 -2.75 10.90
CA LYS A 35 -20.89 -2.80 11.55
C LYS A 35 -20.06 -4.01 11.15
N GLU A 36 -20.68 -5.16 10.92
CA GLU A 36 -20.00 -6.43 10.70
C GLU A 36 -19.92 -6.82 9.21
N GLN A 37 -20.77 -6.24 8.35
CA GLN A 37 -20.78 -6.57 6.92
C GLN A 37 -20.43 -5.35 6.05
N LEU A 38 -21.15 -4.25 6.18
CA LEU A 38 -20.95 -3.08 5.31
C LEU A 38 -19.65 -2.34 5.60
N ALA A 39 -19.40 -2.00 6.87
CA ALA A 39 -18.21 -1.24 7.26
C ALA A 39 -16.90 -1.98 6.93
N PRO A 40 -16.73 -3.29 7.21
CA PRO A 40 -15.49 -4.01 6.87
C PRO A 40 -15.27 -4.10 5.35
N ARG A 41 -16.33 -4.39 4.58
CA ARG A 41 -16.24 -4.43 3.11
C ARG A 41 -15.87 -3.08 2.52
N TYR A 42 -16.47 -2.00 3.03
CA TYR A 42 -16.14 -0.66 2.58
C TYR A 42 -14.73 -0.25 3.01
N ALA A 43 -14.28 -0.64 4.21
CA ALA A 43 -12.92 -0.41 4.68
C ALA A 43 -11.86 -1.08 3.77
N GLU A 44 -12.12 -2.31 3.33
CA GLU A 44 -11.27 -2.98 2.35
C GLU A 44 -11.25 -2.23 1.02
N PHE A 45 -12.42 -1.86 0.50
CA PHE A 45 -12.56 -1.14 -0.77
C PHE A 45 -11.83 0.21 -0.74
N ILE A 46 -12.15 1.07 0.23
CA ILE A 46 -11.54 2.41 0.31
C ILE A 46 -10.06 2.34 0.66
N GLY A 47 -9.64 1.32 1.42
CA GLY A 47 -8.25 1.05 1.70
C GLY A 47 -7.46 0.84 0.40
N LYS A 48 -7.95 -0.01 -0.51
CA LYS A 48 -7.34 -0.22 -1.83
C LYS A 48 -7.28 1.06 -2.66
N GLU A 49 -8.32 1.88 -2.62
CA GLU A 49 -8.37 3.14 -3.37
C GLU A 49 -7.32 4.15 -2.88
N ILE A 50 -7.24 4.36 -1.55
CA ILE A 50 -6.25 5.21 -0.88
C ILE A 50 -4.84 4.70 -1.17
N GLN A 51 -4.62 3.40 -1.00
CA GLN A 51 -3.33 2.76 -1.24
C GLN A 51 -2.88 2.91 -2.70
N THR A 52 -3.78 2.71 -3.66
CA THR A 52 -3.48 2.86 -5.09
C THR A 52 -3.10 4.31 -5.40
N ALA A 53 -3.89 5.28 -4.93
CA ALA A 53 -3.59 6.70 -5.14
C ALA A 53 -2.26 7.12 -4.49
N TYR A 54 -1.91 6.51 -3.35
CA TYR A 54 -0.61 6.69 -2.72
C TYR A 54 0.54 6.10 -3.55
N LEU A 55 0.44 4.85 -4.00
CA LEU A 55 1.51 4.20 -4.79
C LEU A 55 1.84 4.97 -6.06
N GLU A 56 0.79 5.47 -6.67
CA GLU A 56 0.84 6.25 -7.87
C GLU A 56 1.60 7.58 -7.70
N SER A 57 1.54 8.22 -6.52
CA SER A 57 2.38 9.38 -6.18
C SER A 57 3.82 8.99 -5.80
N TYR A 58 4.11 7.69 -5.69
CA TYR A 58 5.36 7.13 -5.19
C TYR A 58 6.02 6.18 -6.20
N SER A 59 6.00 6.52 -7.51
CA SER A 59 6.66 5.72 -8.55
C SER A 59 8.14 5.47 -8.26
N GLU A 60 8.84 6.46 -7.70
CA GLU A 60 10.24 6.35 -7.28
C GLU A 60 10.42 5.35 -6.14
N TYR A 61 9.48 5.27 -5.20
CA TYR A 61 9.58 4.31 -4.10
C TYR A 61 9.35 2.88 -4.56
N GLY A 62 8.38 2.68 -5.48
CA GLY A 62 8.20 1.41 -6.19
C GLY A 62 9.48 0.97 -6.86
N GLN A 63 10.12 1.90 -7.55
CA GLN A 63 11.40 1.67 -8.21
C GLN A 63 12.53 1.36 -7.23
N ASN A 64 12.62 2.08 -6.11
CA ASN A 64 13.65 1.85 -5.09
C ASN A 64 13.53 0.46 -4.45
N ILE A 65 12.30 0.01 -4.11
CA ILE A 65 12.10 -1.36 -3.61
C ILE A 65 12.49 -2.38 -4.69
N PHE A 66 12.10 -2.14 -5.94
CA PHE A 66 12.43 -3.01 -7.07
C PHE A 66 13.94 -3.15 -7.26
N ASP A 67 14.65 -2.02 -7.38
CA ASP A 67 16.08 -1.99 -7.66
C ASP A 67 16.89 -2.64 -6.53
N ARG A 68 16.51 -2.36 -5.27
CA ARG A 68 17.10 -3.00 -4.10
C ARG A 68 16.82 -4.50 -4.05
N TYR A 69 15.58 -4.92 -4.33
CA TYR A 69 15.20 -6.33 -4.37
C TYR A 69 16.04 -7.10 -5.40
N VAL A 70 16.15 -6.56 -6.63
CA VAL A 70 16.94 -7.18 -7.71
C VAL A 70 18.40 -7.30 -7.31
N THR A 71 18.97 -6.23 -6.74
CA THR A 71 20.37 -6.23 -6.29
C THR A 71 20.59 -7.28 -5.21
N TYR A 72 19.76 -7.30 -4.17
CA TYR A 72 19.90 -8.25 -3.07
C TYR A 72 19.71 -9.69 -3.53
N ALA A 73 18.75 -9.93 -4.43
CA ALA A 73 18.50 -11.23 -5.01
C ALA A 73 19.70 -11.72 -5.83
N ASP A 74 20.33 -10.85 -6.62
CA ASP A 74 21.51 -11.18 -7.43
C ASP A 74 22.70 -11.59 -6.54
N TYR A 75 23.04 -10.77 -5.54
CA TYR A 75 24.11 -11.09 -4.57
C TYR A 75 23.81 -12.38 -3.80
N TRP A 76 22.55 -12.59 -3.39
CA TRP A 76 22.13 -13.81 -2.68
C TRP A 76 22.23 -15.07 -3.55
N ILE A 77 21.94 -14.97 -4.85
CA ILE A 77 22.08 -16.07 -5.82
C ILE A 77 23.56 -16.37 -6.05
N GLN A 78 24.39 -15.34 -6.21
CA GLN A 78 25.84 -15.45 -6.44
C GLN A 78 26.63 -15.86 -5.19
N ASP A 79 25.99 -15.86 -4.02
CA ASP A 79 26.64 -16.16 -2.74
C ASP A 79 27.75 -15.15 -2.39
N HIS A 80 27.52 -13.88 -2.72
CA HIS A 80 28.43 -12.77 -2.46
C HIS A 80 27.88 -11.87 -1.37
N GLU A 81 28.78 -11.27 -0.58
CA GLU A 81 28.43 -10.20 0.34
C GLU A 81 28.08 -8.93 -0.43
N TYR A 82 27.02 -8.25 0.00
CA TYR A 82 26.66 -6.94 -0.50
C TYR A 82 27.13 -5.88 0.50
N ARG A 83 27.76 -4.81 0.00
CA ARG A 83 28.07 -3.62 0.79
C ARG A 83 27.21 -2.47 0.30
N ASP A 84 26.38 -1.95 1.19
CA ASP A 84 25.55 -0.79 0.89
C ASP A 84 26.41 0.45 0.68
N THR A 85 26.18 1.16 -0.43
CA THR A 85 26.99 2.32 -0.82
C THR A 85 26.69 3.56 0.02
N ASP A 86 25.50 3.64 0.61
CA ASP A 86 25.02 4.82 1.31
C ASP A 86 25.33 4.72 2.81
N THR A 87 25.15 3.54 3.40
CA THR A 87 25.35 3.30 4.83
C THR A 87 26.69 2.64 5.15
N GLY A 88 27.31 1.97 4.19
CA GLY A 88 28.50 1.14 4.40
C GLY A 88 28.22 -0.20 5.09
N GLU A 89 26.96 -0.52 5.35
CA GLU A 89 26.54 -1.78 5.97
C GLU A 89 26.86 -2.97 5.05
N VAL A 90 27.34 -4.07 5.65
CA VAL A 90 27.67 -5.30 4.92
C VAL A 90 26.62 -6.35 5.23
N PHE A 91 26.02 -6.89 4.19
CA PHE A 91 25.02 -7.93 4.24
C PHE A 91 25.64 -9.24 3.77
N ASP A 92 25.72 -10.21 4.68
CA ASP A 92 26.01 -11.59 4.32
C ASP A 92 24.79 -12.24 3.67
N ARG A 93 24.96 -13.48 3.20
CA ARG A 93 23.88 -14.22 2.54
C ARG A 93 22.64 -14.39 3.42
N ALA A 94 22.80 -14.56 4.74
CA ALA A 94 21.69 -14.75 5.66
C ALA A 94 20.91 -13.44 5.87
N ALA A 95 21.62 -12.33 6.00
CA ALA A 95 21.05 -10.98 6.10
C ALA A 95 20.32 -10.59 4.81
N LEU A 96 20.91 -10.86 3.64
CA LEU A 96 20.23 -10.68 2.35
C LEU A 96 18.95 -11.50 2.26
N ASN A 97 18.97 -12.76 2.72
CA ASN A 97 17.77 -13.58 2.76
C ASN A 97 16.68 -12.96 3.65
N ALA A 98 17.05 -12.45 4.82
CA ALA A 98 16.12 -11.82 5.74
C ALA A 98 15.47 -10.56 5.13
N GLU A 99 16.23 -9.72 4.42
CA GLU A 99 15.69 -8.55 3.72
C GLU A 99 14.75 -8.92 2.57
N LEU A 100 15.12 -9.92 1.76
CA LEU A 100 14.27 -10.41 0.67
C LEU A 100 12.96 -11.02 1.20
N GLU A 101 13.02 -11.77 2.30
CA GLU A 101 11.84 -12.38 2.93
C GLU A 101 10.83 -11.33 3.44
N LYS A 102 11.29 -10.16 3.89
CA LYS A 102 10.39 -9.06 4.30
C LYS A 102 9.49 -8.61 3.15
N ILE A 103 9.95 -8.74 1.91
CA ILE A 103 9.23 -8.37 0.68
C ILE A 103 8.38 -9.56 0.18
N GLU A 104 8.92 -10.77 0.23
CA GLU A 104 8.31 -11.97 -0.34
C GLU A 104 7.20 -12.58 0.54
N LYS A 105 7.34 -12.54 1.87
CA LYS A 105 6.38 -13.15 2.82
C LYS A 105 4.97 -12.57 2.71
N PRO A 106 4.76 -11.23 2.67
CA PRO A 106 3.43 -10.65 2.47
C PRO A 106 2.75 -11.11 1.18
N ALA A 107 3.55 -11.49 0.17
CA ALA A 107 3.05 -11.95 -1.11
C ALA A 107 2.75 -13.44 -1.17
N GLY A 108 3.21 -14.23 -0.20
CA GLY A 108 3.00 -15.68 -0.14
C GLY A 108 3.82 -16.45 -1.17
N ILE A 109 5.06 -16.01 -1.46
CA ILE A 109 5.95 -16.69 -2.41
C ILE A 109 6.34 -18.07 -1.87
N ALA A 110 5.89 -19.13 -2.55
CA ALA A 110 6.10 -20.51 -2.13
C ALA A 110 7.54 -21.02 -2.37
N ASN A 111 8.17 -20.59 -3.47
CA ASN A 111 9.55 -20.94 -3.81
C ASN A 111 10.39 -19.68 -4.04
N PRO A 112 10.95 -19.09 -2.97
CA PRO A 112 11.73 -17.85 -3.04
C PRO A 112 12.94 -17.94 -3.97
N LYS A 113 13.62 -19.10 -4.00
CA LYS A 113 14.83 -19.28 -4.82
C LYS A 113 14.51 -19.15 -6.31
N ASP A 114 13.50 -19.88 -6.79
CA ASP A 114 13.14 -19.84 -8.21
C ASP A 114 12.57 -18.47 -8.59
N PHE A 115 11.78 -17.87 -7.69
CA PHE A 115 11.26 -16.52 -7.86
C PHE A 115 12.39 -15.49 -8.03
N ARG A 116 13.37 -15.47 -7.12
CA ARG A 116 14.54 -14.58 -7.19
C ARG A 116 15.31 -14.76 -8.50
N ASN A 117 15.57 -16.00 -8.91
CA ASN A 117 16.26 -16.31 -10.16
C ASN A 117 15.49 -15.79 -11.38
N GLU A 118 14.16 -15.98 -11.40
CA GLU A 118 13.31 -15.51 -12.48
C GLU A 118 13.36 -13.97 -12.61
N ILE A 119 13.26 -13.25 -11.48
CA ILE A 119 13.34 -11.79 -11.44
C ILE A 119 14.70 -11.30 -11.95
N VAL A 120 15.80 -11.81 -11.41
CA VAL A 120 17.15 -11.35 -11.76
C VAL A 120 17.40 -11.60 -13.26
N ASN A 121 17.03 -12.76 -13.78
CA ASN A 121 17.17 -13.08 -15.21
C ASN A 121 16.29 -12.19 -16.11
N PHE A 122 15.10 -11.81 -15.66
CA PHE A 122 14.27 -10.83 -16.38
C PHE A 122 14.99 -9.47 -16.44
N VAL A 123 15.47 -8.96 -15.30
CA VAL A 123 16.09 -7.63 -15.24
C VAL A 123 17.42 -7.58 -15.98
N LEU A 124 18.26 -8.61 -15.90
CA LEU A 124 19.51 -8.69 -16.66
C LEU A 124 19.25 -8.63 -18.18
N ARG A 125 18.22 -9.34 -18.66
CA ARG A 125 17.81 -9.28 -20.08
C ARG A 125 17.26 -7.90 -20.45
N ALA A 126 16.45 -7.28 -19.59
CA ALA A 126 15.92 -5.95 -19.82
C ALA A 126 17.04 -4.90 -19.88
N ARG A 127 18.02 -4.94 -18.97
CA ARG A 127 19.20 -4.07 -18.96
C ARG A 127 20.03 -4.21 -20.23
N ALA A 128 20.29 -5.45 -20.66
CA ALA A 128 21.05 -5.72 -21.89
C ALA A 128 20.39 -5.08 -23.13
N ASN A 129 19.06 -5.02 -23.16
CA ASN A 129 18.30 -4.42 -24.24
C ASN A 129 18.05 -2.91 -24.07
N ASN A 130 18.38 -2.32 -22.92
CA ASN A 130 18.04 -0.94 -22.56
C ASN A 130 19.24 -0.10 -22.09
N GLN A 131 20.39 -0.28 -22.74
CA GLN A 131 21.63 0.47 -22.45
C GLN A 131 22.07 0.40 -20.97
N GLY A 132 21.80 -0.72 -20.30
CA GLY A 132 22.13 -0.93 -18.88
C GLY A 132 21.10 -0.38 -17.89
N ASN A 133 20.04 0.30 -18.35
CA ASN A 133 19.01 0.84 -17.46
C ASN A 133 18.06 -0.24 -16.95
N ASN A 134 17.68 -0.13 -15.67
CA ASN A 134 16.67 -0.99 -15.07
C ASN A 134 15.32 -0.77 -15.75
N PRO A 135 14.52 -1.84 -15.91
CA PRO A 135 13.14 -1.68 -16.32
C PRO A 135 12.34 -0.97 -15.22
N VAL A 136 11.28 -0.28 -15.62
CA VAL A 136 10.33 0.32 -14.67
C VAL A 136 9.70 -0.80 -13.83
N TRP A 137 9.56 -0.61 -12.52
CA TRP A 137 9.10 -1.64 -11.59
C TRP A 137 7.71 -2.21 -11.92
N THR A 138 6.87 -1.44 -12.62
CA THR A 138 5.53 -1.85 -13.08
C THR A 138 5.56 -2.74 -14.33
N SER A 139 6.70 -2.87 -15.00
CA SER A 139 6.83 -3.65 -16.25
C SER A 139 6.76 -5.16 -16.06
N TYR A 140 6.96 -5.65 -14.83
CA TYR A 140 6.94 -7.06 -14.52
C TYR A 140 5.89 -7.40 -13.46
N GLU A 141 4.76 -7.94 -13.91
CA GLU A 141 3.55 -8.15 -13.11
C GLU A 141 3.78 -8.92 -11.81
N LYS A 142 4.63 -9.97 -11.85
CA LYS A 142 4.88 -10.79 -10.66
C LYS A 142 5.58 -10.00 -9.55
N LEU A 143 6.65 -9.27 -9.88
CA LEU A 143 7.38 -8.48 -8.88
C LEU A 143 6.58 -7.23 -8.48
N ARG A 144 5.85 -6.62 -9.43
CA ARG A 144 4.90 -5.54 -9.14
C ARG A 144 3.92 -5.96 -8.04
N THR A 145 3.24 -7.10 -8.21
CA THR A 145 2.27 -7.61 -7.21
C THR A 145 2.91 -7.81 -5.84
N VAL A 146 4.16 -8.31 -5.79
CA VAL A 146 4.90 -8.51 -4.54
C VAL A 146 5.22 -7.19 -3.86
N ILE A 147 5.71 -6.21 -4.62
CA ILE A 147 6.04 -4.87 -4.11
C ILE A 147 4.77 -4.16 -3.62
N GLU A 148 3.68 -4.24 -4.38
CA GLU A 148 2.37 -3.69 -3.98
C GLU A 148 1.93 -4.30 -2.63
N LYS A 149 1.96 -5.63 -2.49
CA LYS A 149 1.61 -6.30 -1.22
C LYS A 149 2.53 -5.90 -0.08
N LYS A 150 3.84 -5.75 -0.32
CA LYS A 150 4.78 -5.25 0.69
C LYS A 150 4.41 -3.84 1.14
N MET A 151 4.18 -2.93 0.21
CA MET A 151 3.80 -1.55 0.50
C MET A 151 2.46 -1.46 1.24
N PHE A 152 1.49 -2.31 0.90
CA PHE A 152 0.19 -2.37 1.58
C PHE A 152 0.26 -2.97 2.98
N SER A 153 1.21 -3.89 3.23
CA SER A 153 1.42 -4.47 4.55
C SER A 153 1.99 -3.46 5.56
N ASN A 154 2.74 -2.45 5.10
CA ASN A 154 3.40 -1.47 5.96
C ASN A 154 2.79 -0.07 5.88
N THR A 155 1.57 0.05 6.37
CA THR A 155 0.83 1.32 6.42
C THR A 155 1.46 2.44 7.24
N GLU A 156 2.41 2.14 8.12
CA GLU A 156 3.11 3.18 8.86
C GLU A 156 3.86 4.11 7.89
N GLU A 157 4.29 3.57 6.75
CA GLU A 157 4.89 4.33 5.65
C GLU A 157 3.86 5.19 4.90
N LEU A 158 2.57 4.82 4.93
CA LEU A 158 1.50 5.61 4.30
C LEU A 158 1.13 6.86 5.14
N LEU A 159 1.25 6.76 6.47
CA LEU A 159 0.75 7.76 7.42
C LEU A 159 1.23 9.19 7.14
N PRO A 160 2.53 9.46 6.87
CA PRO A 160 3.01 10.83 6.62
C PRO A 160 2.30 11.50 5.44
N VAL A 161 1.93 10.71 4.41
CA VAL A 161 1.31 11.23 3.20
C VAL A 161 -0.20 11.29 3.34
N ILE A 162 -0.87 10.23 3.80
CA ILE A 162 -2.34 10.19 3.83
C ILE A 162 -2.95 10.93 5.03
N SER A 163 -2.17 11.22 6.07
CA SER A 163 -2.61 12.02 7.21
C SER A 163 -2.82 13.49 6.83
N PHE A 164 -3.85 14.12 7.37
CA PHE A 164 -4.13 15.56 7.16
C PHE A 164 -3.49 16.46 8.24
N ASN A 165 -2.52 15.93 9.01
CA ASN A 165 -1.69 16.73 9.91
C ASN A 165 -0.71 17.61 9.13
N ALA A 166 -0.13 18.61 9.81
CA ALA A 166 0.95 19.42 9.25
C ALA A 166 2.12 18.54 8.80
N LYS A 167 2.63 18.81 7.59
CA LYS A 167 3.72 18.05 6.96
C LYS A 167 5.07 18.52 7.50
N ALA A 168 6.01 17.59 7.66
CA ALA A 168 7.32 17.90 8.21
C ALA A 168 8.26 18.54 7.17
N SER A 169 7.97 18.35 5.88
CA SER A 169 8.77 18.90 4.78
C SER A 169 7.92 19.34 3.58
N ALA A 170 8.51 20.16 2.71
CA ALA A 170 7.90 20.56 1.43
C ALA A 170 7.70 19.37 0.47
N ASP A 171 8.59 18.38 0.53
CA ASP A 171 8.49 17.15 -0.26
C ASP A 171 7.27 16.32 0.18
N GLU A 172 7.07 16.14 1.48
CA GLU A 172 5.88 15.48 2.03
C GLU A 172 4.58 16.23 1.71
N ALA A 173 4.62 17.56 1.70
CA ALA A 173 3.47 18.38 1.30
C ALA A 173 3.11 18.13 -0.17
N LYS A 174 4.10 18.18 -1.07
CA LYS A 174 3.90 17.88 -2.48
C LYS A 174 3.33 16.47 -2.69
N LYS A 175 3.89 15.47 -2.00
CA LYS A 175 3.42 14.07 -2.05
C LYS A 175 1.97 13.91 -1.58
N HIS A 176 1.57 14.67 -0.56
CA HIS A 176 0.19 14.71 -0.09
C HIS A 176 -0.75 15.35 -1.10
N ASP A 177 -0.36 16.49 -1.70
CA ASP A 177 -1.15 17.18 -2.71
C ASP A 177 -1.35 16.32 -3.96
N ASP A 178 -0.30 15.62 -4.40
CA ASP A 178 -0.37 14.66 -5.51
C ASP A 178 -1.31 13.50 -5.17
N PHE A 179 -1.27 13.00 -3.93
CA PHE A 179 -2.20 11.97 -3.44
C PHE A 179 -3.66 12.46 -3.48
N VAL A 180 -3.94 13.67 -2.96
CA VAL A 180 -5.29 14.25 -2.96
C VAL A 180 -5.79 14.44 -4.39
N THR A 181 -4.96 14.99 -5.28
CA THR A 181 -5.29 15.22 -6.70
C THR A 181 -5.69 13.92 -7.41
N ARG A 182 -5.01 12.80 -7.11
CA ARG A 182 -5.35 11.49 -7.70
C ARG A 182 -6.64 10.92 -7.15
N MET A 183 -6.91 11.09 -5.86
CA MET A 183 -8.21 10.74 -5.30
C MET A 183 -9.32 11.60 -5.93
N GLU A 184 -9.05 12.89 -6.21
CA GLU A 184 -10.00 13.74 -6.92
C GLU A 184 -10.24 13.29 -8.36
N ALA A 185 -9.20 12.85 -9.07
CA ALA A 185 -9.33 12.25 -10.39
C ALA A 185 -10.18 10.95 -10.39
N LYS A 186 -10.26 10.25 -9.26
CA LYS A 186 -11.16 9.10 -9.04
C LYS A 186 -12.60 9.50 -8.70
N GLY A 187 -12.91 10.80 -8.65
CA GLY A 187 -14.25 11.34 -8.42
C GLY A 187 -14.57 11.69 -6.96
N TYR A 188 -13.58 11.65 -6.07
CA TYR A 188 -13.75 12.13 -4.69
C TYR A 188 -13.59 13.65 -4.62
N THR A 189 -14.27 14.31 -3.69
CA THR A 189 -13.97 15.72 -3.32
C THR A 189 -12.86 15.76 -2.27
N SER A 190 -12.07 16.83 -2.17
CA SER A 190 -11.02 16.96 -1.14
C SER A 190 -11.56 16.75 0.29
N LYS A 191 -12.81 17.19 0.55
CA LYS A 191 -13.50 16.94 1.82
C LYS A 191 -13.77 15.45 2.05
N GLN A 192 -14.20 14.72 1.02
CA GLN A 192 -14.38 13.27 1.11
C GLN A 192 -13.04 12.58 1.32
N VAL A 193 -11.98 12.95 0.60
CA VAL A 193 -10.64 12.35 0.77
C VAL A 193 -10.20 12.44 2.23
N ARG A 194 -10.30 13.62 2.83
CA ARG A 194 -9.98 13.82 4.24
C ARG A 194 -10.76 12.89 5.17
N LEU A 195 -12.09 12.91 5.06
CA LEU A 195 -12.95 12.11 5.93
C LEU A 195 -12.71 10.61 5.76
N LEU A 196 -12.51 10.16 4.52
CA LEU A 196 -12.24 8.75 4.20
C LEU A 196 -10.89 8.29 4.74
N CYS A 197 -9.84 9.11 4.62
CA CYS A 197 -8.53 8.83 5.21
C CYS A 197 -8.61 8.75 6.74
N GLU A 198 -9.24 9.73 7.39
CA GLU A 198 -9.41 9.75 8.86
C GLU A 198 -10.22 8.54 9.35
N TRP A 199 -11.30 8.20 8.66
CA TRP A 199 -12.13 7.03 8.99
C TRP A 199 -11.36 5.72 8.79
N TYR A 200 -10.70 5.54 7.66
CA TYR A 200 -9.92 4.35 7.35
C TYR A 200 -8.80 4.12 8.39
N LEU A 201 -8.08 5.18 8.75
CA LEU A 201 -7.05 5.12 9.79
C LEU A 201 -7.61 4.72 11.16
N ARG A 202 -8.84 5.13 11.49
CA ARG A 202 -9.51 4.73 12.73
C ARG A 202 -9.91 3.26 12.73
N VAL A 203 -10.60 2.81 11.68
CA VAL A 203 -11.05 1.41 11.54
C VAL A 203 -9.88 0.45 11.67
N ARG A 204 -8.75 0.82 11.07
CA ARG A 204 -7.55 -0.02 11.09
C ARG A 204 -6.79 0.00 12.42
N LYS A 205 -6.88 1.06 13.21
CA LYS A 205 -6.36 1.07 14.59
C LYS A 205 -7.20 0.22 15.56
N SER A 206 -8.48 0.04 15.26
CA SER A 206 -9.41 -0.76 16.07
C SER A 206 -9.53 -2.22 15.64
N SER A 207 -8.88 -2.62 14.54
CA SER A 207 -8.83 -3.99 14.03
C SER A 207 -7.55 -4.67 14.49
#